data_AF-A0A1M2VSL6-F1
#
_entry.id   AF-A0A1M2VSL6-F1
#
_cell.length_a   1.000
_cell.length_b   1.000
_cell.length_c   1.000
_cell.angle_alpha   90.00
_cell.angle_beta   90.00
_cell.angle_gamma   90.00
#
_symmetry.space_group_name_H-M   'P 1'
#
loop_
_entity.id
_entity.type
_entity.pdbx_description
1 polymer ?
#
loop_
_entity_poly.entity_id
_entity_poly.type
_entity_poly.pdbx_seq_one_letter_code
_entity_poly.pdbx_strand_id
1 'polypeptide(L)'
;MVAMAFSSGSDLYPDPPAYRIGIDVMLLQLPRRDTFPGFVEIFSDQAGASFDLTDLERKILLPPATALSLSPREQLRRFFLIWTLKEAYTKALGLGMGFDFSRIEYDVPNDVVRIDGKIPLGWEFIRFELEHTVKDGVVEEYVGVTARFVGEEAGPECKVRAVSSPGWMRVLDAKKFLNTAIEELTV
;
A
#
# COMPACT_ATOMS: atom_id res chain seq x y z
N MET A 1 -9.52 7.87 5.80
CA MET A 1 -9.53 8.19 4.35
C MET A 1 -10.05 7.00 3.58
N VAL A 2 -10.67 7.19 2.41
CA VAL A 2 -11.06 6.10 1.50
C VAL A 2 -10.29 6.30 0.20
N ALA A 3 -9.67 5.24 -0.32
CA ALA A 3 -8.98 5.24 -1.60
C ALA A 3 -9.72 4.33 -2.59
N MET A 4 -9.87 4.80 -3.83
CA MET A 4 -10.50 4.06 -4.91
C MET A 4 -9.62 4.18 -6.15
N ALA A 5 -9.41 3.06 -6.83
CA ALA A 5 -8.76 3.02 -8.14
C ALA A 5 -9.71 2.38 -9.14
N PHE A 6 -9.72 2.91 -10.36
CA PHE A 6 -10.53 2.40 -11.46
C PHE A 6 -9.77 2.59 -12.77
N SER A 7 -10.03 1.73 -13.75
CA SER A 7 -9.67 1.93 -15.15
C SER A 7 -10.91 2.31 -15.97
N SER A 8 -10.70 2.92 -17.13
CA SER A 8 -11.78 3.24 -18.07
C SER A 8 -11.32 2.99 -19.51
N GLY A 9 -12.25 2.87 -20.45
CA GLY A 9 -11.94 2.62 -21.86
C GLY A 9 -11.53 1.17 -22.15
N SER A 10 -10.61 0.97 -23.08
CA SER A 10 -10.13 -0.36 -23.53
C SER A 10 -9.39 -1.17 -22.46
N ASP A 11 -9.06 -0.55 -21.33
CA ASP A 11 -8.41 -1.17 -20.18
C ASP A 11 -9.40 -1.77 -19.16
N LEU A 12 -10.70 -1.74 -19.46
CA LEU A 12 -11.74 -2.48 -18.74
C LEU A 12 -11.71 -3.94 -19.20
N TYR A 13 -11.05 -4.81 -18.43
CA TYR A 13 -11.07 -6.23 -18.70
C TYR A 13 -12.31 -6.88 -18.06
N PRO A 14 -13.07 -7.69 -18.82
CA PRO A 14 -14.34 -8.25 -18.35
C PRO A 14 -14.18 -9.44 -17.41
N ASP A 15 -12.97 -9.97 -17.23
CA ASP A 15 -12.75 -11.23 -16.52
C ASP A 15 -12.29 -11.01 -15.07
N PRO A 16 -13.19 -11.16 -14.06
CA PRO A 16 -12.77 -11.27 -12.67
C PRO A 16 -11.90 -12.51 -12.44
N PRO A 17 -11.02 -12.51 -11.43
CA PRO A 17 -10.90 -11.51 -10.36
C PRO A 17 -9.83 -10.43 -10.61
N ALA A 18 -9.13 -10.44 -11.75
CA ALA A 18 -8.01 -9.54 -12.00
C ALA A 18 -8.49 -8.14 -12.42
N TYR A 19 -8.81 -7.28 -11.45
CA TYR A 19 -9.13 -5.87 -11.67
C TYR A 19 -7.96 -5.07 -12.28
N ARG A 20 -6.75 -5.67 -12.36
CA ARG A 20 -5.51 -5.14 -12.94
C ARG A 20 -5.02 -3.83 -12.32
N ILE A 21 -5.76 -3.26 -11.38
CA ILE A 21 -5.37 -2.12 -10.57
C ILE A 21 -5.91 -2.29 -9.16
N GLY A 22 -5.07 -1.98 -8.18
CA GLY A 22 -5.44 -1.93 -6.78
C GLY A 22 -4.73 -0.77 -6.12
N ILE A 23 -5.39 -0.20 -5.12
CA ILE A 23 -4.85 0.90 -4.31
C ILE A 23 -5.13 0.61 -2.85
N ASP A 24 -4.16 0.95 -2.02
CA ASP A 24 -4.32 1.03 -0.59
C ASP A 24 -3.65 2.29 -0.07
N VAL A 25 -4.15 2.82 1.06
CA VAL A 25 -3.55 3.96 1.74
C VAL A 25 -3.71 3.81 3.25
N MET A 26 -2.63 4.04 3.99
CA MET A 26 -2.58 3.95 5.44
C MET A 26 -2.12 5.27 6.08
N LEU A 27 -2.72 5.61 7.22
CA LEU A 27 -2.31 6.73 8.06
C LEU A 27 -1.04 6.36 8.84
N LEU A 28 0.01 7.18 8.77
CA LEU A 28 1.26 7.01 9.51
C LEU A 28 1.09 7.40 10.99
N GLN A 29 0.27 6.65 11.71
CA GLN A 29 0.04 6.88 13.13
C GLN A 29 -0.03 5.56 13.88
N LEU A 30 0.73 5.46 14.98
CA LEU A 30 0.61 4.34 15.91
C LEU A 30 -0.73 4.40 16.65
N PRO A 31 -1.38 3.25 16.89
CA PRO A 31 -2.49 3.17 17.83
C PRO A 31 -2.09 3.74 19.20
N ARG A 32 -3.05 4.37 19.88
CA ARG A 32 -2.80 4.97 21.20
C ARG A 32 -2.46 3.85 22.21
N ARG A 33 -1.30 3.98 22.87
CA ARG A 33 -0.74 3.12 23.93
C ARG A 33 0.13 1.93 23.50
N ASP A 34 0.48 1.81 22.22
CA ASP A 34 1.42 0.78 21.77
C ASP A 34 2.83 1.29 21.52
N THR A 35 3.82 0.41 21.70
CA THR A 35 5.18 0.61 21.19
C THR A 35 5.29 0.01 19.79
N PHE A 36 6.15 0.54 18.92
CA PHE A 36 6.30 0.00 17.57
C PHE A 36 6.66 -1.50 17.55
N PRO A 37 7.59 -2.02 18.38
CA PRO A 37 7.87 -3.45 18.43
C PRO A 37 6.66 -4.29 18.85
N GLY A 38 5.93 -3.87 19.89
CA GLY A 38 4.71 -4.57 20.34
C GLY A 38 3.59 -4.52 19.30
N PHE A 39 3.48 -3.42 18.56
CA PHE A 39 2.57 -3.30 17.42
C PHE A 39 2.95 -4.29 16.31
N VAL A 40 4.22 -4.37 15.90
CA VAL A 40 4.67 -5.34 14.89
C VAL A 40 4.43 -6.78 15.34
N GLU A 41 4.63 -7.08 16.62
CA GLU A 41 4.38 -8.40 17.21
C GLU A 41 2.88 -8.76 17.18
N ILE A 42 1.99 -7.86 17.61
CA ILE A 42 0.53 -8.07 17.56
C ILE A 42 0.05 -8.30 16.12
N PHE A 43 0.57 -7.53 15.16
CA PHE A 43 0.20 -7.67 13.76
C PHE A 43 0.86 -8.88 13.09
N SER A 44 1.92 -9.43 13.67
CA SER A 44 2.53 -10.69 13.24
C SER A 44 1.79 -11.92 13.79
N ASP A 45 1.26 -11.84 15.02
CA ASP A 45 0.81 -13.02 15.78
C ASP A 45 -0.70 -13.05 16.13
N GLN A 46 -1.42 -11.91 16.15
CA GLN A 46 -2.72 -11.79 16.84
C GLN A 46 -3.93 -11.30 16.03
N ALA A 47 -3.79 -10.98 14.75
CA ALA A 47 -4.95 -10.72 13.91
C ALA A 47 -5.21 -11.95 13.04
N GLY A 48 -6.39 -12.57 13.15
CA GLY A 48 -6.82 -13.72 12.33
C GLY A 48 -6.96 -13.45 10.81
N ALA A 49 -6.21 -12.49 10.30
CA ALA A 49 -5.83 -12.30 8.91
C ALA A 49 -4.28 -12.28 8.90
N SER A 50 -3.67 -13.37 8.45
CA SER A 50 -2.24 -13.66 8.49
C SER A 50 -1.41 -12.59 7.76
N PHE A 51 -1.05 -11.49 8.42
CA PHE A 51 -0.06 -10.56 7.88
C PHE A 51 1.34 -11.14 8.14
N ASP A 52 1.68 -12.15 7.35
CA ASP A 52 2.96 -12.82 7.45
C ASP A 52 4.06 -11.93 6.89
N LEU A 53 4.79 -11.28 7.80
CA LEU A 53 6.06 -10.63 7.48
C LEU A 53 7.10 -11.71 7.17
N THR A 54 7.73 -11.58 6.02
CA THR A 54 8.88 -12.40 5.61
C THR A 54 10.10 -12.11 6.51
N ASP A 55 11.07 -13.03 6.52
CA ASP A 55 12.31 -12.84 7.26
C ASP A 55 13.07 -11.57 6.85
N LEU A 56 13.03 -11.22 5.55
CA LEU A 56 13.63 -9.99 5.04
C LEU A 56 12.92 -8.76 5.60
N GLU A 57 11.58 -8.73 5.55
CA GLU A 57 10.78 -7.62 6.05
C GLU A 57 10.96 -7.44 7.56
N ARG A 58 11.00 -8.54 8.34
CA ARG A 58 11.29 -8.47 9.78
C ARG A 58 12.66 -7.85 10.06
N LYS A 59 13.70 -8.23 9.31
CA LYS A 59 15.05 -7.66 9.43
C LYS A 59 15.11 -6.19 9.01
N ILE A 60 14.30 -5.78 8.02
CA ILE A 60 14.19 -4.38 7.58
C ILE A 60 13.53 -3.50 8.66
N LEU A 61 12.53 -4.03 9.37
CA LEU A 61 11.78 -3.30 10.40
C LEU A 61 12.46 -3.31 11.76
N LEU A 62 13.06 -4.44 12.14
CA LEU A 62 13.70 -4.67 13.43
C LEU A 62 15.19 -5.04 13.22
N PRO A 63 16.03 -4.09 12.76
CA PRO A 63 17.43 -4.36 12.55
C PRO A 63 18.12 -4.72 13.88
N PRO A 64 19.16 -5.58 13.86
CA PRO A 64 19.89 -5.95 15.06
C PRO A 64 20.55 -4.73 15.70
N ALA A 65 20.76 -4.76 17.02
CA ALA A 65 21.31 -3.65 17.80
C ALA A 65 22.71 -3.17 17.35
N THR A 66 23.40 -3.95 16.53
CA THR A 66 24.71 -3.64 15.95
C THR A 66 24.63 -2.81 14.66
N ALA A 67 23.45 -2.64 14.07
CA ALA A 67 23.22 -1.77 12.91
C ALA A 67 22.74 -0.39 13.36
N LEU A 68 22.87 0.62 12.49
CA LEU A 68 22.28 1.94 12.73
C LEU A 68 20.78 1.78 12.98
N SER A 69 20.33 2.12 14.18
CA SER A 69 18.93 2.00 14.56
C SER A 69 18.08 2.97 13.74
N LEU A 70 17.04 2.45 13.07
CA LEU A 70 16.05 3.27 12.40
C LEU A 70 15.29 4.11 13.43
N SER A 71 14.93 5.35 13.08
CA SER A 71 14.01 6.12 13.92
C SER A 71 12.66 5.39 14.01
N PRO A 72 11.94 5.46 15.15
CA PRO A 72 10.63 4.80 15.28
C PRO A 72 9.65 5.19 14.17
N ARG A 73 9.73 6.44 13.71
CA ARG A 73 8.95 6.97 12.60
C ARG A 73 9.27 6.29 11.27
N GLU A 74 10.55 6.07 10.97
CA GLU A 74 10.95 5.39 9.73
C GLU A 74 10.60 3.90 9.78
N GLN A 75 10.69 3.26 10.96
CA GLN A 75 10.22 1.88 11.12
C GLN A 75 8.71 1.76 10.86
N LEU A 76 7.92 2.69 11.42
CA LEU A 76 6.48 2.79 11.20
C LEU A 76 6.15 3.02 9.72
N ARG A 77 6.85 3.95 9.09
CA ARG A 77 6.69 4.25 7.66
C ARG A 77 6.95 3.04 6.79
N ARG A 78 8.03 2.29 7.03
CA ARG A 78 8.35 1.07 6.30
C ARG A 78 7.31 -0.02 6.52
N PHE A 79 6.84 -0.19 7.75
CA PHE A 79 5.79 -1.17 8.06
C PHE A 79 4.53 -0.89 7.24
N PHE A 80 4.03 0.35 7.28
CA PHE A 80 2.83 0.70 6.52
C PHE A 80 3.05 0.65 5.01
N LEU A 81 4.25 0.95 4.50
CA LEU A 81 4.56 0.75 3.08
C LEU A 81 4.48 -0.73 2.66
N ILE A 82 5.00 -1.64 3.48
CA ILE A 82 4.91 -3.09 3.24
C ILE A 82 3.44 -3.51 3.26
N TRP A 83 2.70 -3.11 4.29
CA TRP A 83 1.28 -3.41 4.43
C TRP A 83 0.49 -2.96 3.21
N THR A 84 0.60 -1.68 2.90
CA THR A 84 -0.14 -1.02 1.83
C THR A 84 0.22 -1.59 0.46
N LEU A 85 1.47 -1.97 0.22
CA LEU A 85 1.86 -2.65 -1.02
C LEU A 85 1.18 -4.02 -1.14
N LYS A 86 1.23 -4.82 -0.07
CA LYS A 86 0.61 -6.15 -0.04
C LYS A 86 -0.89 -6.06 -0.28
N GLU A 87 -1.58 -5.15 0.40
CA GLU A 87 -3.01 -4.88 0.20
C GLU A 87 -3.35 -4.37 -1.20
N ALA A 88 -2.58 -3.42 -1.73
CA ALA A 88 -2.81 -2.89 -3.08
C ALA A 88 -2.70 -4.01 -4.12
N TYR A 89 -1.72 -4.91 -3.98
CA TYR A 89 -1.55 -6.05 -4.87
C TYR A 89 -2.70 -7.07 -4.77
N THR A 90 -3.08 -7.48 -3.55
CA THR A 90 -4.17 -8.45 -3.37
C THR A 90 -5.52 -7.92 -3.85
N LYS A 91 -5.77 -6.61 -3.67
CA LYS A 91 -6.92 -5.90 -4.26
C LYS A 91 -6.89 -5.94 -5.78
N ALA A 92 -5.72 -5.72 -6.40
CA ALA A 92 -5.58 -5.77 -7.86
C ALA A 92 -5.81 -7.17 -8.44
N LEU A 93 -5.48 -8.22 -7.67
CA LEU A 93 -5.76 -9.62 -8.02
C LEU A 93 -7.20 -10.04 -7.74
N GLY A 94 -7.96 -9.27 -6.95
CA GLY A 94 -9.34 -9.58 -6.55
C GLY A 94 -9.47 -10.83 -5.68
N LEU A 95 -8.40 -11.26 -5.01
CA LEU A 95 -8.37 -12.49 -4.21
C LEU A 95 -8.86 -12.31 -2.77
N GLY A 96 -9.09 -11.06 -2.32
CA GLY A 96 -9.63 -10.76 -1.00
C GLY A 96 -8.77 -11.29 0.17
N MET A 97 -9.40 -11.59 1.30
CA MET A 97 -8.75 -12.03 2.55
C MET A 97 -8.13 -13.43 2.50
N GLY A 98 -8.27 -14.17 1.40
CA GLY A 98 -7.74 -15.53 1.25
C GLY A 98 -6.32 -15.61 0.67
N PHE A 99 -5.71 -14.47 0.33
CA PHE A 99 -4.36 -14.44 -0.21
C PHE A 99 -3.32 -14.51 0.90
N ASP A 100 -2.36 -15.43 0.74
CA ASP A 100 -1.24 -15.59 1.66
C ASP A 100 -0.22 -14.46 1.46
N PHE A 101 -0.19 -13.52 2.41
CA PHE A 101 0.72 -12.37 2.40
C PHE A 101 2.20 -12.75 2.52
N SER A 102 2.53 -13.96 2.98
CA SER A 102 3.92 -14.46 3.05
C SER A 102 4.55 -14.62 1.67
N ARG A 103 3.72 -14.77 0.63
CA ARG A 103 4.17 -14.91 -0.76
C ARG A 103 4.69 -13.62 -1.35
N ILE A 104 4.27 -12.48 -0.82
CA ILE A 104 4.71 -11.15 -1.25
C ILE A 104 5.83 -10.71 -0.32
N GLU A 105 6.98 -10.38 -0.89
CA GLU A 105 8.12 -9.82 -0.18
C GLU A 105 8.43 -8.43 -0.75
N TYR A 106 8.44 -7.41 0.10
CA TYR A 106 8.82 -6.06 -0.30
C TYR A 106 10.10 -5.58 0.41
N ASP A 107 11.16 -5.42 -0.37
CA ASP A 107 12.42 -4.80 0.05
C ASP A 107 12.31 -3.27 -0.07
N VAL A 108 11.75 -2.63 0.95
CA VAL A 108 11.52 -1.18 0.99
C VAL A 108 12.79 -0.36 0.73
N PRO A 109 13.97 -0.66 1.33
CA PRO A 109 15.19 0.10 1.07
C PRO A 109 15.68 0.07 -0.37
N ASN A 110 15.47 -1.04 -1.09
CA ASN A 110 15.90 -1.19 -2.48
C ASN A 110 14.76 -0.97 -3.49
N ASP A 111 13.55 -0.70 -3.02
CA ASP A 111 12.33 -0.58 -3.82
C ASP A 111 12.11 -1.82 -4.72
N VAL A 112 12.32 -3.03 -4.21
CA VAL A 112 12.17 -4.30 -4.98
C VAL A 112 11.05 -5.16 -4.41
N VAL A 113 10.14 -5.62 -5.28
CA VAL A 113 9.07 -6.57 -4.92
C VAL A 113 9.36 -7.95 -5.49
N ARG A 114 9.12 -8.99 -4.69
CA ARG A 114 9.16 -10.39 -5.12
C ARG A 114 7.88 -11.10 -4.73
N ILE A 115 7.34 -11.91 -5.64
CA ILE A 115 6.24 -12.83 -5.39
C ILE A 115 6.76 -14.25 -5.54
N ASP A 116 6.65 -15.08 -4.50
CA ASP A 116 7.23 -16.43 -4.46
C ASP A 116 8.74 -16.43 -4.83
N GLY A 117 9.47 -15.40 -4.38
CA GLY A 117 10.89 -15.20 -4.67
C GLY A 117 11.22 -14.73 -6.10
N LYS A 118 10.22 -14.49 -6.95
CA LYS A 118 10.40 -14.05 -8.35
C LYS A 118 9.94 -12.62 -8.56
N ILE A 119 10.50 -11.96 -9.57
CA ILE A 119 10.04 -10.64 -10.01
C ILE A 119 8.64 -10.80 -10.63
N PRO A 120 7.61 -10.08 -10.15
CA PRO A 120 6.27 -10.14 -10.74
C PRO A 120 6.24 -9.39 -12.08
N LEU A 121 6.52 -10.13 -13.16
CA LEU A 121 6.52 -9.58 -14.52
C LEU A 121 5.16 -8.99 -14.89
N GLY A 122 5.20 -7.86 -15.60
CA GLY A 122 4.01 -7.12 -16.01
C GLY A 122 3.30 -6.35 -14.92
N TRP A 123 3.83 -6.29 -13.69
CA TRP A 123 3.30 -5.46 -12.61
C TRP A 123 4.16 -4.22 -12.38
N GLU A 124 3.47 -3.08 -12.30
CA GLU A 124 4.02 -1.80 -11.85
C GLU A 124 3.50 -1.50 -10.44
N PHE A 125 4.40 -1.15 -9.54
CA PHE A 125 4.06 -0.64 -8.21
C PHE A 125 4.49 0.82 -8.09
N ILE A 126 3.57 1.67 -7.63
CA ILE A 126 3.85 3.10 -7.42
C ILE A 126 3.52 3.44 -5.98
N ARG A 127 4.51 3.88 -5.21
CA ARG A 127 4.31 4.41 -3.86
C ARG A 127 4.25 5.93 -3.86
N PHE A 128 3.43 6.48 -2.99
CA PHE A 128 3.23 7.91 -2.82
C PHE A 128 2.97 8.25 -1.36
N GLU A 129 3.15 9.51 -1.01
CA GLU A 129 2.89 10.04 0.32
C GLU A 129 1.89 11.19 0.20
N LEU A 130 0.97 11.29 1.14
CA LEU A 130 -0.04 12.36 1.18
C LEU A 130 -0.01 13.03 2.54
N GLU A 131 -0.25 14.33 2.53
CA GLU A 131 -0.46 15.12 3.74
C GLU A 131 -1.86 15.70 3.73
N HIS A 132 -2.53 15.67 4.88
CA HIS A 132 -3.84 16.28 5.06
C HIS A 132 -3.86 17.08 6.36
N THR A 133 -4.07 18.38 6.23
CA THR A 133 -4.21 19.27 7.39
C THR A 133 -5.65 19.24 7.89
N VAL A 134 -5.85 18.72 9.10
CA VAL A 134 -7.16 18.72 9.76
C VAL A 134 -7.46 20.09 10.38
N LYS A 135 -8.72 20.30 10.81
CA LYS A 135 -9.24 21.61 11.26
C LYS A 135 -8.43 22.29 12.37
N ASP A 136 -7.70 21.53 13.17
CA ASP A 136 -6.86 22.05 14.27
C ASP A 136 -5.42 22.39 13.85
N GLY A 137 -5.12 22.38 12.54
CA GLY A 137 -3.78 22.62 12.01
C GLY A 137 -2.82 21.43 12.15
N VAL A 138 -3.27 20.32 12.74
CA VAL A 138 -2.54 19.07 12.79
C VAL A 138 -2.42 18.49 11.38
N VAL A 139 -1.21 18.11 10.98
CA VAL A 139 -0.94 17.46 9.69
C VAL A 139 -0.95 15.96 9.90
N GLU A 140 -1.86 15.28 9.20
CA GLU A 140 -1.88 13.83 9.09
C GLU A 140 -1.09 13.39 7.86
N GLU A 141 -0.24 12.38 8.03
CA GLU A 141 0.60 11.87 6.96
C GLU A 141 0.16 10.46 6.59
N TYR A 142 0.12 10.18 5.29
CA TYR A 142 -0.35 8.92 4.76
C TYR A 142 0.69 8.34 3.80
N VAL A 143 0.80 7.02 3.77
CA VAL A 143 1.52 6.28 2.74
C VAL A 143 0.54 5.50 1.89
N GLY A 144 0.70 5.57 0.58
CA GLY A 144 -0.14 4.88 -0.37
C GLY A 144 0.67 4.10 -1.39
N VAL A 145 0.09 3.02 -1.88
CA VAL A 145 0.65 2.22 -2.97
C VAL A 145 -0.45 1.89 -3.97
N THR A 146 -0.13 2.01 -5.25
CA THR A 146 -0.89 1.40 -6.33
C THR A 146 -0.14 0.21 -6.90
N ALA A 147 -0.85 -0.87 -7.17
CA ALA A 147 -0.38 -2.00 -7.95
C ALA A 147 -1.17 -2.03 -9.25
N ARG A 148 -0.49 -2.07 -10.40
CA ARG A 148 -1.11 -2.04 -11.72
C ARG A 148 -0.48 -3.08 -12.64
N PHE A 149 -1.30 -3.89 -13.30
CA PHE A 149 -0.84 -4.78 -14.36
C PHE A 149 -0.75 -4.00 -15.67
N VAL A 150 0.44 -3.95 -16.24
CA VAL A 150 0.79 -3.21 -17.47
C VAL A 150 1.12 -4.14 -18.65
N GLY A 151 1.04 -5.46 -18.46
CA GLY A 151 1.29 -6.48 -19.49
C GLY A 151 2.69 -7.10 -19.41
N GLU A 152 2.84 -8.35 -19.82
CA GLU A 152 4.07 -9.16 -19.68
C GLU A 152 5.25 -8.66 -20.52
N GLU A 153 5.01 -7.79 -21.50
CA GLU A 153 6.04 -7.13 -22.31
C GLU A 153 6.71 -5.96 -21.56
N ALA A 154 6.15 -5.52 -20.44
CA ALA A 154 6.79 -4.53 -19.58
C ALA A 154 8.07 -5.14 -19.00
N GLY A 155 9.19 -4.41 -19.17
CA GLY A 155 10.54 -4.91 -18.95
C GLY A 155 10.81 -5.57 -17.59
N PRO A 156 11.95 -6.26 -17.43
CA PRO A 156 12.22 -7.18 -16.32
C PRO A 156 12.42 -6.50 -14.95
N GLU A 157 12.36 -5.18 -14.85
CA GLU A 157 12.57 -4.46 -13.60
C GLU A 157 11.24 -4.12 -12.92
N CYS A 158 10.82 -4.94 -11.96
CA CYS A 158 9.75 -4.56 -11.03
C CYS A 158 10.34 -3.74 -9.87
N LYS A 159 10.73 -2.50 -10.16
CA LYS A 159 11.09 -1.52 -9.12
C LYS A 159 9.87 -0.72 -8.71
N VAL A 160 9.68 -0.55 -7.40
CA VAL A 160 8.64 0.33 -6.87
C VAL A 160 9.02 1.77 -7.17
N ARG A 161 8.17 2.47 -7.92
CA ARG A 161 8.41 3.86 -8.27
C ARG A 161 7.85 4.77 -7.18
N ALA A 162 8.68 5.61 -6.59
CA ALA A 162 8.24 6.66 -5.69
C ALA A 162 7.77 7.89 -6.47
N VAL A 163 6.57 8.40 -6.18
CA VAL A 163 6.00 9.60 -6.82
C VAL A 163 5.43 10.52 -5.75
N SER A 164 5.83 11.79 -5.75
CA SER A 164 5.36 12.81 -4.81
C SER A 164 4.03 13.45 -5.22
N SER A 165 3.76 13.58 -6.52
CA SER A 165 2.50 14.13 -7.02
C SER A 165 2.09 13.45 -8.33
N PRO A 166 1.37 12.32 -8.26
CA PRO A 166 0.93 11.63 -9.45
C PRO A 166 -0.19 12.44 -10.13
N GLY A 167 0.01 12.84 -11.38
CA GLY A 167 -1.00 13.59 -12.15
C GLY A 167 -2.33 12.84 -12.37
N TRP A 168 -2.32 11.52 -12.19
CA TRP A 168 -3.50 10.64 -12.23
C TRP A 168 -4.26 10.57 -10.90
N MET A 169 -3.71 11.09 -9.81
CA MET A 169 -4.36 11.08 -8.50
C MET A 169 -5.21 12.33 -8.28
N ARG A 170 -6.35 12.14 -7.61
CA ARG A 170 -7.22 13.21 -7.16
C ARG A 170 -7.56 12.97 -5.69
N VAL A 171 -7.30 13.98 -4.86
CA VAL A 171 -7.70 13.98 -3.45
C VAL A 171 -8.88 14.92 -3.32
N LEU A 172 -9.98 14.41 -2.79
CA LEU A 172 -11.25 15.15 -2.66
C LEU A 172 -11.70 15.13 -1.21
N ASP A 173 -12.23 16.25 -0.74
CA ASP A 173 -12.93 16.30 0.54
C ASP A 173 -14.19 15.42 0.46
N ALA A 174 -14.37 14.55 1.46
CA ALA A 174 -15.44 13.55 1.44
C ALA A 174 -16.84 14.19 1.43
N LYS A 175 -17.03 15.29 2.16
CA LYS A 175 -18.32 15.99 2.20
C LYS A 175 -18.62 16.64 0.85
N LYS A 176 -17.64 17.32 0.26
CA LYS A 176 -17.76 17.93 -1.06
C LYS A 176 -18.03 16.88 -2.12
N PHE A 177 -17.29 15.77 -2.11
CA PHE A 177 -17.49 14.66 -3.04
C PHE A 177 -18.90 14.07 -2.95
N LEU A 178 -19.39 13.77 -1.74
CA LEU A 178 -20.73 13.22 -1.54
C LEU A 178 -21.82 14.18 -2.00
N ASN A 179 -21.69 15.47 -1.69
CA ASN A 179 -22.65 16.47 -2.13
C ASN A 179 -22.72 16.56 -3.66
N THR A 180 -21.57 16.63 -4.34
CA THR A 180 -21.51 16.64 -5.81
C THR A 180 -22.10 15.36 -6.40
N ALA A 181 -21.78 14.19 -5.85
CA ALA A 181 -22.33 12.92 -6.33
C ALA A 181 -23.86 12.85 -6.18
N ILE A 182 -24.40 13.33 -5.05
CA ILE A 182 -25.86 13.41 -4.85
C ILE A 182 -26.48 14.34 -5.89
N GLU A 183 -25.92 15.53 -6.08
CA GLU A 183 -26.42 16.50 -7.06
C GLU A 183 -26.44 15.91 -8.48
N GLU A 184 -25.39 15.20 -8.90
CA GLU A 184 -25.29 14.61 -10.23
C GLU A 184 -26.19 13.38 -10.44
N LEU A 185 -26.46 12.59 -9.38
CA LEU A 185 -27.28 11.37 -9.47
C LEU A 185 -28.78 11.61 -9.25
N THR A 186 -29.18 12.80 -8.81
CA THR A 186 -30.60 13.15 -8.60
C THR A 186 -31.21 13.90 -9.81
N VAL A 187 -30.47 14.01 -10.92
CA VAL A 187 -30.92 14.55 -12.22
C VAL A 187 -31.32 13.40 -13.14
#